data_AF-A0A1E5T9V1-F1
#
_entry.id   AF-A0A1E5T9V1-F1
#
_cell.length_a   1.000
_cell.length_b   1.000
_cell.length_c   1.000
_cell.angle_alpha   90.00
_cell.angle_beta   90.00
_cell.angle_gamma   90.00
#
_symmetry.space_group_name_H-M   'P 1'
#
loop_
_entity.id
_entity.type
_entity.pdbx_description
1 polymer ?
#
loop_
_entity_poly.entity_id
_entity_poly.type
_entity_poly.pdbx_seq_one_letter_code
_entity_poly.pdbx_strand_id
1 'polypeptide(L)'
;METPNLSYINSLSGGDKAFEKQLITIIKSEFPKEKDVYFKNIESDNFTEASENVHKIKHKISILGLEKSYAIAVDYENNLKTSNLEGKVDFETILQLITDYLVTL
;
A
#
# COMPACT_ATOMS: atom_id res chain seq x y z
N MET A 1 -5.39 9.30 11.99
CA MET A 1 -4.93 8.19 11.13
C MET A 1 -3.63 7.64 11.68
N GLU A 2 -3.31 6.38 11.42
CA GLU A 2 -2.00 5.82 11.75
C GLU A 2 -0.87 6.56 11.02
N THR A 3 0.36 6.39 11.50
CA THR A 3 1.56 6.97 10.89
C THR A 3 2.46 5.86 10.38
N PRO A 4 2.90 5.90 9.11
CA PRO A 4 3.81 4.90 8.58
C PRO A 4 5.15 4.92 9.32
N ASN A 5 5.80 3.76 9.43
CA ASN A 5 7.08 3.63 10.12
C ASN A 5 7.91 2.47 9.56
N LEU A 6 9.20 2.42 9.93
CA LEU A 6 10.12 1.37 9.49
C LEU A 6 10.27 0.23 10.52
N SER A 7 9.41 0.13 11.55
CA SER A 7 9.60 -0.83 12.64
C SER A 7 9.65 -2.28 12.16
N TYR A 8 8.79 -2.64 11.19
CA TYR A 8 8.79 -3.96 10.58
C TYR A 8 10.08 -4.22 9.79
N ILE A 9 10.52 -3.24 8.98
CA ILE A 9 11.76 -3.33 8.20
C ILE A 9 12.98 -3.47 9.13
N ASN A 10 13.05 -2.67 10.18
CA ASN A 10 14.11 -2.72 11.19
C ASN A 10 14.15 -4.10 11.86
N SER A 11 12.99 -4.63 12.27
CA SER A 11 12.89 -5.97 12.87
C SER A 11 13.31 -7.08 11.88
N LEU A 12 12.89 -6.98 10.63
CA LEU A 12 13.19 -7.97 9.59
C LEU A 12 14.68 -7.99 9.22
N SER A 13 15.32 -6.81 9.21
CA SER A 13 16.73 -6.66 8.86
C SER A 13 17.70 -7.21 9.91
N GLY A 14 17.27 -7.36 11.17
CA GLY A 14 18.17 -7.73 12.27
C GLY A 14 19.32 -6.75 12.49
N GLY A 15 19.21 -5.50 12.03
CA GLY A 15 20.26 -4.48 12.09
C GLY A 15 21.10 -4.34 10.82
N ASP A 16 20.83 -5.12 9.76
CA ASP A 16 21.49 -4.97 8.45
C ASP A 16 21.00 -3.71 7.71
N LYS A 17 21.81 -2.66 7.74
CA LYS A 17 21.52 -1.38 7.08
C LYS A 17 21.53 -1.44 5.55
N ALA A 18 22.28 -2.36 4.95
CA ALA A 18 22.25 -2.53 3.50
C ALA A 18 20.92 -3.14 3.05
N PHE A 19 20.43 -4.13 3.81
CA PHE A 19 19.12 -4.73 3.60
C PHE A 19 17.98 -3.72 3.77
N GLU A 20 17.97 -2.93 4.85
CA GLU A 20 16.97 -1.87 5.08
C GLU A 20 16.89 -0.92 3.86
N LYS A 21 18.04 -0.41 3.41
CA LYS A 21 18.13 0.52 2.27
C LYS A 21 17.65 -0.12 0.97
N GLN A 22 17.99 -1.38 0.72
CA GLN A 22 17.55 -2.10 -0.46
C GLN A 22 16.03 -2.25 -0.47
N LEU A 23 15.42 -2.64 0.65
CA LEU A 23 13.98 -2.80 0.76
C LEU A 23 13.23 -1.47 0.56
N ILE A 24 13.70 -0.38 1.20
CA ILE A 24 13.13 0.96 1.00
C ILE A 24 13.25 1.39 -0.47
N THR A 25 14.39 1.13 -1.12
CA THR A 25 14.58 1.46 -2.55
C THR A 25 13.59 0.73 -3.44
N ILE A 26 13.34 -0.55 -3.19
CA ILE A 26 12.35 -1.35 -3.92
C ILE A 26 10.95 -0.76 -3.73
N ILE A 27 10.55 -0.46 -2.49
CA ILE A 27 9.25 0.16 -2.20
C ILE A 27 9.08 1.49 -2.93
N LYS A 28 10.09 2.38 -2.89
CA LYS A 28 10.05 3.68 -3.58
C LYS A 28 9.98 3.57 -5.10
N SER A 29 10.47 2.48 -5.69
CA SER A 29 10.41 2.22 -7.13
C SER A 29 9.09 1.59 -7.58
N GLU A 30 8.54 0.67 -6.77
CA GLU A 30 7.36 -0.11 -7.13
C GLU A 30 6.05 0.59 -6.77
N PHE A 31 5.95 1.14 -5.55
CA PHE A 31 4.70 1.68 -5.02
C PHE A 31 4.07 2.76 -5.91
N PRO A 32 4.81 3.74 -6.47
CA PRO A 32 4.20 4.72 -7.37
C PRO A 32 3.57 4.09 -8.62
N LYS A 33 4.22 3.05 -9.19
CA LYS A 33 3.71 2.36 -10.38
C LYS A 33 2.47 1.54 -10.06
N GLU A 34 2.46 0.84 -8.92
CA GLU A 34 1.28 0.10 -8.46
C GLU A 34 0.09 1.02 -8.21
N LYS A 35 0.34 2.18 -7.58
CA LYS A 35 -0.66 3.22 -7.36
C LYS A 35 -1.26 3.73 -8.68
N ASP A 36 -0.42 4.03 -9.67
CA ASP A 36 -0.88 4.50 -10.97
C ASP A 36 -1.71 3.45 -11.71
N VAL A 37 -1.34 2.17 -11.61
CA VAL A 37 -2.11 1.07 -12.20
C VAL A 37 -3.47 0.90 -11.49
N TYR A 38 -3.51 1.02 -10.16
CA TYR A 38 -4.76 1.03 -9.39
C TYR A 38 -5.72 2.12 -9.90
N PHE A 39 -5.25 3.38 -9.98
CA PHE A 39 -6.11 4.48 -10.44
C PHE A 39 -6.61 4.27 -11.87
N LYS A 40 -5.76 3.78 -12.79
CA LYS A 40 -6.17 3.46 -14.16
C LYS A 40 -7.26 2.40 -14.22
N ASN A 41 -7.15 1.35 -13.39
CA ASN A 41 -8.15 0.29 -13.34
C ASN A 41 -9.46 0.78 -12.72
N ILE A 42 -9.40 1.64 -11.70
CA ILE A 42 -10.59 2.30 -11.13
C ILE A 42 -11.27 3.20 -12.16
N GLU A 43 -10.53 4.02 -12.91
CA GLU A 43 -11.06 4.90 -13.95
C GLU A 43 -11.68 4.13 -15.13
N SER A 44 -11.24 2.88 -15.34
CA SER A 44 -11.71 2.00 -16.41
C SER A 44 -12.80 1.01 -15.95
N ASP A 45 -13.30 1.14 -14.71
CA ASP A 45 -14.24 0.20 -14.07
C ASP A 45 -13.76 -1.27 -14.05
N ASN A 46 -12.44 -1.50 -14.14
CA ASN A 46 -11.80 -2.81 -14.08
C ASN A 46 -11.60 -3.26 -12.62
N PHE A 47 -12.71 -3.54 -11.91
CA PHE A 47 -12.68 -3.77 -10.46
C PHE A 47 -11.95 -5.04 -10.02
N THR A 48 -11.95 -6.09 -10.85
CA THR A 48 -11.18 -7.30 -10.57
C THR A 48 -9.68 -7.01 -10.58
N GLU A 49 -9.19 -6.27 -11.57
CA GLU A 49 -7.80 -5.86 -11.65
C GLU A 49 -7.42 -4.85 -10.57
N ALA A 50 -8.35 -3.94 -10.22
CA ALA A 50 -8.16 -3.03 -9.10
C ALA A 50 -8.03 -3.78 -7.78
N SER A 51 -8.81 -4.86 -7.55
CA SER A 51 -8.67 -5.74 -6.37
C SER A 51 -7.27 -6.35 -6.31
N GLU A 52 -6.73 -6.84 -7.43
CA GLU A 52 -5.36 -7.36 -7.49
C GLU A 52 -4.30 -6.28 -7.20
N ASN A 53 -4.56 -5.02 -7.56
CA ASN A 53 -3.70 -3.91 -7.18
C ASN A 53 -3.75 -3.63 -5.68
N VAL A 54 -4.94 -3.61 -5.07
CA VAL A 54 -5.11 -3.49 -3.60
C VAL A 54 -4.38 -4.62 -2.87
N HIS A 55 -4.48 -5.86 -3.37
CA HIS A 55 -3.79 -7.01 -2.81
C HIS A 55 -2.25 -6.86 -2.80
N LYS A 56 -1.68 -6.28 -3.84
CA LYS A 56 -0.22 -6.01 -3.89
C LYS A 56 0.16 -4.87 -2.94
N ILE A 57 -0.62 -3.78 -2.97
CA ILE A 57 -0.35 -2.58 -2.17
C ILE A 57 -0.48 -2.87 -0.67
N LYS A 58 -1.45 -3.70 -0.23
CA LYS A 58 -1.61 -4.01 1.21
C LYS A 58 -0.39 -4.69 1.83
N HIS A 59 0.41 -5.43 1.06
CA HIS A 59 1.67 -5.96 1.59
C HIS A 59 2.65 -4.83 1.94
N LYS A 60 2.71 -3.76 1.15
CA LYS A 60 3.52 -2.58 1.46
C LYS A 60 2.94 -1.78 2.64
N ILE A 61 1.61 -1.71 2.76
CA ILE A 61 0.93 -1.15 3.94
C ILE A 61 1.41 -1.86 5.22
N SER A 62 1.41 -3.20 5.20
CA SER A 62 1.89 -4.02 6.33
C SER A 62 3.39 -3.80 6.61
N ILE A 63 4.23 -3.78 5.57
CA ILE A 63 5.67 -3.53 5.70
C ILE A 63 5.97 -2.15 6.31
N LEU A 64 5.10 -1.16 6.08
CA LEU A 64 5.22 0.20 6.62
C LEU A 64 4.52 0.37 7.99
N GLY A 65 4.16 -0.73 8.66
CA GLY A 65 3.65 -0.72 10.04
C GLY A 65 2.26 -0.10 10.20
N LEU A 66 1.43 -0.14 9.16
CA LEU A 66 0.09 0.45 9.14
C LEU A 66 -0.99 -0.63 9.34
N GLU A 67 -1.06 -1.23 10.52
CA GLU A 67 -1.92 -2.40 10.80
C GLU A 67 -3.42 -2.13 10.61
N LYS A 68 -3.94 -0.96 11.03
CA LYS A 68 -5.36 -0.62 10.80
C LYS A 68 -5.63 -0.34 9.34
N SER A 69 -4.69 0.31 8.66
CA SER A 69 -4.80 0.58 7.23
C SER A 69 -4.77 -0.72 6.41
N TYR A 70 -4.06 -1.75 6.90
CA TYR A 70 -4.07 -3.07 6.29
C TYR A 70 -5.46 -3.72 6.36
N ALA A 71 -6.15 -3.63 7.50
CA ALA A 71 -7.52 -4.14 7.63
C ALA A 71 -8.48 -3.44 6.65
N ILE A 72 -8.40 -2.10 6.55
CA ILE A 72 -9.19 -1.32 5.57
C ILE A 72 -8.92 -1.79 4.14
N ALA A 73 -7.65 -2.03 3.78
CA ALA A 73 -7.29 -2.51 2.45
C ALA A 73 -7.82 -3.93 2.17
N VAL A 74 -7.86 -4.82 3.17
CA VAL A 74 -8.45 -6.16 3.05
C VAL A 74 -9.96 -6.07 2.78
N ASP A 75 -10.66 -5.22 3.52
CA ASP A 75 -12.11 -5.02 3.33
C ASP A 75 -12.40 -4.45 1.94
N TYR A 76 -11.65 -3.43 1.53
CA TYR A 76 -11.80 -2.81 0.21
C TYR A 76 -11.45 -3.76 -0.94
N GLU A 77 -10.41 -4.60 -0.80
CA GLU A 77 -10.10 -5.66 -1.77
C GLU A 77 -11.31 -6.59 -1.98
N ASN A 78 -11.96 -7.01 -0.90
CA ASN A 78 -13.12 -7.89 -0.98
C ASN A 78 -14.35 -7.19 -1.59
N ASN A 79 -14.55 -5.91 -1.29
CA ASN A 79 -15.61 -5.11 -1.90
C ASN A 79 -15.40 -4.96 -3.42
N LEU A 80 -14.18 -4.75 -3.89
CA LEU A 80 -13.88 -4.67 -5.32
C LEU A 80 -14.20 -5.96 -6.08
N LYS A 81 -14.03 -7.14 -5.45
CA LYS A 81 -14.40 -8.44 -6.07
C LYS A 81 -15.90 -8.55 -6.36
N THR A 82 -16.73 -7.76 -5.69
CA THR A 82 -18.19 -7.67 -5.92
C THR A 82 -18.60 -6.36 -6.61
N SER A 83 -17.65 -5.62 -7.18
CA SER A 83 -17.87 -4.29 -7.80
C SER A 83 -18.43 -3.24 -6.83
N ASN A 84 -18.19 -3.40 -5.52
CA ASN A 84 -18.54 -2.43 -4.49
C ASN A 84 -17.33 -1.48 -4.25
N LEU A 85 -17.57 -0.18 -4.32
CA LEU A 85 -16.55 0.86 -4.10
C LEU A 85 -16.48 1.36 -2.64
N GLU A 86 -17.26 0.78 -1.74
CA GLU A 86 -17.16 1.05 -0.31
C GLU A 86 -15.73 0.80 0.21
N GLY A 87 -15.14 1.82 0.85
CA GLY A 87 -13.73 1.80 1.30
C GLY A 87 -12.75 2.48 0.34
N LYS A 88 -13.16 2.89 -0.88
CA LYS A 88 -12.30 3.59 -1.85
C LYS A 88 -11.63 4.83 -1.28
N VAL A 89 -12.40 5.71 -0.64
CA VAL A 89 -11.88 6.99 -0.10
C VAL A 89 -10.86 6.75 1.01
N ASP A 90 -11.12 5.79 1.88
CA ASP A 90 -10.18 5.43 2.96
C ASP A 90 -8.89 4.83 2.38
N PHE A 91 -9.02 3.93 1.40
CA PHE A 91 -7.87 3.36 0.71
C PHE A 91 -7.05 4.42 -0.03
N GLU A 92 -7.68 5.32 -0.77
CA GLU A 92 -7.00 6.42 -1.46
C GLU A 92 -6.28 7.36 -0.47
N THR A 93 -6.85 7.57 0.71
CA THR A 93 -6.18 8.35 1.77
C THR A 93 -4.95 7.62 2.32
N ILE A 94 -5.00 6.29 2.44
CA ILE A 94 -3.83 5.47 2.80
C ILE A 94 -2.74 5.56 1.71
N LEU A 95 -3.12 5.53 0.43
CA LEU A 95 -2.16 5.70 -0.68
C LEU A 95 -1.45 7.05 -0.61
N GLN A 96 -2.19 8.11 -0.27
CA GLN A 96 -1.61 9.45 -0.10
C GLN A 96 -0.66 9.48 1.11
N LEU A 97 -1.09 8.94 2.25
CA LEU A 97 -0.26 8.85 3.46
C LEU A 97 1.08 8.14 3.20
N ILE A 98 1.07 7.03 2.46
CA ILE A 98 2.30 6.33 2.08
C ILE A 98 3.12 7.16 1.11
N THR A 99 2.49 7.81 0.13
CA THR A 99 3.17 8.69 -0.84
C THR A 99 3.96 9.77 -0.09
N ASP A 100 3.31 10.45 0.86
CA ASP A 100 3.93 11.53 1.65
C ASP A 100 5.08 11.01 2.51
N TYR A 101 4.90 9.85 3.16
CA TYR A 101 5.94 9.24 3.98
C TYR A 101 7.18 8.85 3.17
N LEU A 102 7.01 8.25 1.99
CA LEU A 102 8.13 7.84 1.14
C LEU A 102 8.96 9.03 0.63
N VAL A 103 8.38 10.24 0.56
CA VAL A 103 9.11 11.47 0.25
C VAL A 103 10.03 11.90 1.40
N THR A 104 9.69 11.57 2.65
CA THR A 104 10.52 11.90 3.83
C THR A 104 11.72 10.98 4.05
N LEU A 105 11.76 9.82 3.36
CA LEU A 105 12.84 8.82 3.42
C LEU A 105 13.90 9.07 2.34
#